data_AF-A0A1S3RG02-F1
#
_entry.id   AF-A0A1S3RG02-F1
#
_cell.length_a   1.000
_cell.length_b   1.000
_cell.length_c   1.000
_cell.angle_alpha   90.00
_cell.angle_beta   90.00
_cell.angle_gamma   90.00
#
_symmetry.space_group_name_H-M   'P 1'
#
loop_
_entity.id
_entity.type
_entity.pdbx_description
1 polymer ?
#
loop_
_entity_poly.entity_id
_entity_poly.type
_entity_poly.pdbx_seq_one_letter_code
_entity_poly.pdbx_strand_id
1 'polypeptide(L)'
;MAEKMPRLTAHFHCHGVDVSLVTSDWFLAAFVERLTSDVLLRIWDAFLYEGTKVIFRYALALFKYTEEDILKIHHSVDIYQYLRFITRTITDSRRLTTIAFSDMNPFPFRLLRQRRALHLQCVHVQLSELERVQRELGREQRQHKDREVGLVSSESSG
;
A
#
# COMPACT_ATOMS: atom_id res chain seq x y z
N MET A 1 -10.78 -2.23 14.84
CA MET A 1 -10.52 -3.40 15.73
C MET A 1 -11.81 -4.17 15.97
N ALA A 2 -12.89 -3.51 16.39
CA ALA A 2 -14.21 -4.11 16.62
C ALA A 2 -14.73 -5.01 15.48
N GLU A 3 -14.55 -4.62 14.22
CA GLU A 3 -15.03 -5.39 13.06
C GLU A 3 -14.17 -6.63 12.75
N LYS A 4 -12.86 -6.60 13.07
CA LYS A 4 -11.91 -7.67 12.71
C LYS A 4 -11.58 -8.62 13.85
N MET A 5 -11.71 -8.17 15.10
CA MET A 5 -11.42 -8.92 16.32
C MET A 5 -12.50 -8.63 17.37
N PRO A 6 -13.73 -9.11 17.16
CA PRO A 6 -14.82 -8.86 18.09
C PRO A 6 -14.54 -9.48 19.47
N ARG A 7 -13.90 -10.66 19.52
CA ARG A 7 -13.52 -11.36 20.75
C ARG A 7 -12.56 -10.52 21.60
N LEU A 8 -11.47 -10.05 20.99
CA LEU A 8 -10.49 -9.21 21.67
C LEU A 8 -11.08 -7.86 22.11
N THR A 9 -11.94 -7.27 21.27
CA THR A 9 -12.62 -6.00 21.59
C THR A 9 -13.56 -6.16 22.78
N ALA A 10 -14.33 -7.25 22.83
CA ALA A 10 -15.19 -7.57 23.97
C ALA A 10 -14.36 -7.77 25.25
N HIS A 11 -13.23 -8.47 25.16
CA HIS A 11 -12.31 -8.69 26.27
C HIS A 11 -11.77 -7.37 26.85
N PHE A 12 -11.29 -6.47 25.99
CA PHE A 12 -10.84 -5.15 26.42
C PHE A 12 -11.96 -4.33 27.07
N HIS A 13 -13.17 -4.38 26.52
CA HIS A 13 -14.32 -3.68 27.10
C HIS A 13 -14.72 -4.27 28.46
N CYS A 14 -14.74 -5.60 28.61
CA CYS A 14 -15.03 -6.27 29.88
C CYS A 14 -14.02 -5.93 30.98
N HIS A 15 -12.75 -5.75 30.61
CA HIS A 15 -11.67 -5.43 31.54
C HIS A 15 -11.38 -3.92 31.67
N GLY A 16 -12.15 -3.04 31.02
CA GLY A 16 -11.95 -1.59 31.07
C GLY A 16 -10.63 -1.12 30.48
N VAL A 17 -10.11 -1.84 29.49
CA VAL A 17 -8.85 -1.51 28.80
C VAL A 17 -9.15 -0.55 27.64
N ASP A 18 -8.66 0.68 27.75
CA ASP A 18 -8.64 1.63 26.65
C ASP A 18 -7.40 1.42 25.78
N VAL A 19 -7.63 0.76 24.65
CA VAL A 19 -6.61 0.45 23.66
C VAL A 19 -6.02 1.71 23.02
N SER A 20 -6.73 2.84 23.08
CA SER A 20 -6.26 4.13 22.57
C SER A 20 -5.01 4.60 23.31
N LEU A 21 -4.90 4.32 24.62
CA LEU A 21 -3.74 4.67 25.44
C LEU A 21 -2.45 4.00 24.95
N VAL A 22 -2.54 2.75 24.49
CA VAL A 22 -1.38 2.01 24.00
C VAL A 22 -1.07 2.35 22.54
N THR A 23 -2.11 2.43 21.72
CA THR A 23 -1.96 2.63 20.29
C THR A 23 -1.56 4.06 19.92
N SER A 24 -1.88 5.05 20.76
CA SER A 24 -1.43 6.44 20.56
C SER A 24 0.09 6.53 20.47
N ASP A 25 0.82 5.86 21.38
CA ASP A 25 2.28 5.78 21.34
C ASP A 25 2.78 5.15 20.03
N TRP A 26 2.09 4.11 19.53
CA TRP A 26 2.49 3.41 18.31
C TRP A 26 2.34 4.28 17.08
N PHE A 27 1.25 5.06 17.01
CA PHE A 27 0.96 5.95 15.89
C PHE A 27 1.82 7.21 15.91
N LEU A 28 2.05 7.80 17.09
CA LEU A 28 2.88 9.01 17.24
C LEU A 28 4.35 8.74 16.94
N ALA A 29 4.88 7.62 17.43
CA ALA A 29 6.27 7.24 17.21
C ALA A 29 6.47 6.37 15.96
N ALA A 30 5.42 6.10 15.17
CA ALA A 30 5.45 5.19 14.02
C ALA A 30 6.22 3.87 14.29
N PHE A 31 6.03 3.31 15.49
CA PHE A 31 6.74 2.13 16.04
C PHE A 31 8.27 2.24 16.22
N VAL A 32 8.90 3.38 15.94
CA VAL A 32 10.36 3.58 15.92
C VAL A 32 11.04 3.21 17.24
N GLU A 33 10.46 3.58 18.37
CA GLU A 33 11.08 3.33 19.68
C GLU A 33 10.77 1.95 20.28
N ARG A 34 9.84 1.21 19.66
CA ARG A 34 9.22 0.05 20.31
C ARG A 34 9.62 -1.28 19.68
N LEU A 35 9.95 -1.33 18.40
CA LEU A 35 10.27 -2.57 17.65
C LEU A 35 11.78 -2.75 17.46
N THR A 36 12.20 -4.01 17.26
CA THR A 36 13.57 -4.36 16.83
C THR A 36 13.87 -3.82 15.42
N SER A 37 15.13 -3.46 15.14
CA SER A 37 15.53 -2.81 13.88
C SER A 37 15.08 -3.58 12.63
N ASP A 38 15.12 -4.91 12.65
CA ASP A 38 14.74 -5.75 11.51
C ASP A 38 13.24 -5.74 11.19
N VAL A 39 12.38 -5.61 12.21
CA VAL A 39 10.93 -5.48 12.03
C VAL A 39 10.59 -4.05 11.64
N LEU A 40 11.24 -3.08 12.30
CA LEU A 40 11.03 -1.67 12.05
C LEU A 40 11.34 -1.31 10.59
N LEU A 41 12.50 -1.69 10.06
CA LEU A 41 12.89 -1.39 8.68
C LEU A 41 11.86 -1.90 7.67
N ARG A 42 11.32 -3.11 7.86
CA ARG A 42 10.28 -3.65 6.95
C ARG A 42 8.97 -2.88 7.02
N ILE A 43 8.55 -2.46 8.21
CA ILE A 43 7.36 -1.61 8.36
C ILE A 43 7.58 -0.29 7.65
N TRP A 44 8.78 0.28 7.79
CA TRP A 44 9.17 1.53 7.16
C TRP A 44 9.28 1.43 5.64
N ASP A 45 9.82 0.35 5.09
CA ASP A 45 9.83 0.08 3.65
C ASP A 45 8.40 0.06 3.10
N ALA A 46 7.50 -0.66 3.76
CA ALA A 46 6.10 -0.72 3.38
C ALA A 46 5.40 0.64 3.54
N PHE A 47 5.69 1.37 4.61
CA PHE A 47 5.13 2.70 4.89
C PHE A 47 5.57 3.72 3.85
N LEU A 48 6.84 3.72 3.43
CA LEU A 48 7.34 4.60 2.38
C LEU A 48 6.71 4.28 1.02
N TYR A 49 6.33 3.02 0.78
CA TYR A 49 5.71 2.59 -0.47
C TYR A 49 4.19 2.83 -0.55
N GLU A 50 3.42 2.42 0.48
CA GLU A 50 1.95 2.52 0.49
C GLU A 50 1.39 3.70 1.32
N GLY A 51 2.22 4.34 2.12
CA GLY A 51 1.87 5.45 3.00
C GLY A 51 1.31 5.05 4.36
N THR A 52 0.63 6.01 5.01
CA THR A 52 0.18 5.95 6.42
C THR A 52 -0.74 4.77 6.77
N LYS A 53 -1.40 4.17 5.78
CA LYS A 53 -2.29 3.00 5.98
C LYS A 53 -1.54 1.79 6.52
N VAL A 54 -0.23 1.70 6.27
CA VAL A 54 0.61 0.57 6.70
C VAL A 54 0.75 0.52 8.23
N ILE A 55 0.90 1.67 8.89
CA ILE A 55 1.02 1.75 10.35
C ILE A 55 -0.23 1.15 11.02
N PHE A 56 -1.42 1.47 10.51
CA PHE A 56 -2.67 0.87 11.00
C PHE A 56 -2.73 -0.64 10.75
N ARG A 57 -2.25 -1.14 9.61
CA ARG A 57 -2.22 -2.58 9.31
C ARG A 57 -1.30 -3.33 10.28
N TYR A 58 -0.11 -2.80 10.53
CA TYR A 58 0.83 -3.42 11.44
C TYR A 58 0.36 -3.35 12.90
N ALA A 59 -0.26 -2.25 13.34
CA ALA A 59 -0.91 -2.19 14.65
C ALA A 59 -1.96 -3.29 14.83
N LEU A 60 -2.82 -3.43 13.82
CA LEU A 60 -3.84 -4.47 13.76
C LEU A 60 -3.25 -5.89 13.71
N ALA A 61 -2.20 -6.11 12.93
CA ALA A 61 -1.50 -7.39 12.88
C ALA A 61 -0.87 -7.76 14.21
N LEU A 62 -0.36 -6.77 14.95
CA LEU A 62 0.20 -6.96 16.28
C LEU A 62 -0.85 -7.50 17.25
N PHE A 63 -2.05 -6.89 17.26
CA PHE A 63 -3.17 -7.39 18.07
C PHE A 63 -3.61 -8.80 17.65
N LYS A 64 -3.61 -9.11 16.35
CA LYS A 64 -3.93 -10.46 15.89
C LYS A 64 -2.91 -11.48 16.35
N TYR A 65 -1.63 -11.11 16.28
CA TYR A 65 -0.52 -11.96 16.67
C TYR A 65 -0.61 -12.35 18.15
N THR A 66 -1.12 -11.45 18.99
CA THR A 66 -1.20 -11.60 20.45
C THR A 66 -2.58 -11.96 20.98
N GLU A 67 -3.59 -12.09 20.12
CA GLU A 67 -4.99 -12.25 20.51
C GLU A 67 -5.18 -13.38 21.53
N GLU A 68 -4.64 -14.57 21.23
CA GLU A 68 -4.78 -15.76 22.09
C GLU A 68 -4.05 -15.63 23.44
N ASP A 69 -3.00 -14.81 23.52
CA ASP A 69 -2.29 -14.59 24.79
C ASP A 69 -3.00 -13.54 25.64
N ILE A 70 -3.50 -12.47 25.02
CA ILE A 70 -4.24 -11.42 25.71
C ILE A 70 -5.55 -11.97 26.30
N LEU A 71 -6.23 -12.86 25.58
CA LEU A 71 -7.48 -13.48 26.04
C LEU A 71 -7.31 -14.32 27.32
N LYS A 72 -6.08 -14.75 27.65
CA LYS A 72 -5.78 -15.48 28.89
C LYS A 72 -5.54 -14.57 30.09
N ILE A 73 -5.38 -13.26 29.86
CA ILE A 73 -5.07 -12.28 30.91
C ILE A 73 -6.37 -11.62 31.35
N HIS A 74 -6.66 -11.64 32.65
CA HIS A 74 -7.93 -11.13 33.21
C HIS A 74 -7.80 -9.80 33.97
N HIS A 75 -6.58 -9.28 34.12
CA HIS A 75 -6.34 -7.99 34.79
C HIS A 75 -5.89 -6.94 33.78
N SER A 76 -6.51 -5.76 33.83
CA SER A 76 -6.24 -4.66 32.89
C SER A 76 -4.78 -4.20 32.92
N VAL A 77 -4.18 -4.10 34.11
CA VAL A 77 -2.77 -3.71 34.29
C VAL A 77 -1.84 -4.70 33.57
N ASP A 78 -2.09 -6.00 33.69
CA ASP A 78 -1.28 -7.03 33.07
C ASP A 78 -1.41 -7.01 31.54
N ILE A 79 -2.62 -6.73 31.03
CA ILE A 79 -2.85 -6.52 29.59
C ILE A 79 -2.01 -5.36 29.06
N TYR A 80 -2.00 -4.21 29.74
CA TYR A 80 -1.19 -3.06 29.33
C TYR A 80 0.31 -3.35 29.37
N GLN A 81 0.78 -4.04 30.42
CA GLN A 81 2.18 -4.44 30.53
C GLN A 81 2.58 -5.41 29.42
N TYR A 82 1.73 -6.41 29.15
CA TYR A 82 1.94 -7.36 28.07
C TYR A 82 2.01 -6.67 26.71
N LEU A 83 1.09 -5.77 26.39
CA LEU A 83 1.09 -5.00 25.14
C LEU A 83 2.34 -4.13 24.99
N ARG A 84 2.86 -3.58 26.10
CA ARG A 84 4.10 -2.79 26.09
C ARG A 84 5.35 -3.66 25.92
N PHE A 85 5.33 -4.87 26.48
CA PHE A 85 6.43 -5.82 26.37
C PHE A 85 6.49 -6.43 24.97
N ILE A 86 5.35 -6.88 24.43
CA ILE A 86 5.34 -7.62 23.16
C ILE A 86 5.87 -6.80 21.99
N THR A 87 5.63 -5.49 21.97
CA THR A 87 6.22 -4.62 20.93
C THR A 87 7.74 -4.70 20.92
N ARG A 88 8.40 -4.93 22.08
CA ARG A 88 9.86 -5.06 22.18
C ARG A 88 10.36 -6.47 21.89
N THR A 89 9.50 -7.46 22.08
CA THR A 89 9.87 -8.89 22.02
C THR A 89 9.56 -9.50 20.64
N ILE A 90 8.76 -8.83 19.81
CA ILE A 90 8.51 -9.30 18.45
C ILE A 90 9.79 -9.20 17.61
N THR A 91 10.25 -10.38 17.20
CA THR A 91 11.39 -10.57 16.30
C THR A 91 10.94 -11.13 14.94
N ASP A 92 9.82 -11.85 14.90
CA ASP A 92 9.31 -12.47 13.68
C ASP A 92 8.56 -11.46 12.79
N SER A 93 9.35 -10.66 12.07
CA SER A 93 8.86 -9.70 11.09
C SER A 93 8.11 -10.33 9.92
N ARG A 94 8.46 -11.57 9.51
CA ARG A 94 7.83 -12.24 8.36
C ARG A 94 6.40 -12.60 8.71
N ARG A 95 6.20 -13.25 9.85
CA ARG A 95 4.86 -13.64 10.31
C ARG A 95 3.97 -12.42 10.54
N LEU A 96 4.51 -11.35 11.14
CA LEU A 96 3.77 -10.10 11.34
C LEU A 96 3.34 -9.47 10.01
N THR A 97 4.24 -9.46 9.01
CA THR A 97 3.95 -8.96 7.65
C THR A 97 2.88 -9.82 6.98
N THR A 98 2.97 -11.15 7.05
CA THR A 98 1.95 -12.04 6.49
C THR A 98 0.57 -11.75 7.05
N ILE A 99 0.45 -11.55 8.37
CA ILE A 99 -0.82 -11.21 9.03
C ILE A 99 -1.30 -9.82 8.59
N ALA A 100 -0.42 -8.81 8.53
CA ALA A 100 -0.77 -7.45 8.15
C ALA A 100 -1.34 -7.34 6.72
N PHE A 101 -0.79 -8.11 5.78
CA PHE A 101 -1.14 -8.04 4.36
C PHE A 101 -2.11 -9.13 3.89
N SER A 102 -2.25 -10.24 4.61
CA SER A 102 -3.17 -11.34 4.23
C SER A 102 -4.47 -11.26 5.02
N ASP A 103 -4.39 -11.14 6.34
CA ASP A 103 -5.53 -11.27 7.24
C ASP A 103 -6.20 -9.94 7.57
N MET A 104 -5.39 -8.89 7.73
CA MET A 104 -5.88 -7.60 8.21
C MET A 104 -6.26 -6.63 7.08
N ASN A 105 -6.12 -7.00 5.80
CA ASN A 105 -6.91 -6.48 4.66
C ASN A 105 -6.56 -7.19 3.33
N PRO A 106 -7.44 -8.01 2.72
CA PRO A 106 -7.47 -8.10 1.28
C PRO A 106 -8.02 -6.76 0.77
N PHE A 107 -7.16 -5.85 0.33
CA PHE A 107 -7.67 -4.67 -0.38
C PHE A 107 -8.53 -5.16 -1.56
N PRO A 108 -9.62 -4.49 -1.95
CA PRO A 108 -10.37 -4.87 -3.13
C PRO A 108 -9.44 -4.71 -4.33
N PHE A 109 -8.75 -5.81 -4.70
CA PHE A 109 -8.06 -5.94 -5.97
C PHE A 109 -9.02 -5.52 -7.09
N ARG A 110 -10.33 -5.68 -6.91
CA ARG A 110 -11.38 -5.17 -7.80
C ARG A 110 -11.34 -3.64 -7.98
N LEU A 111 -11.22 -2.83 -6.93
CA LEU A 111 -11.26 -1.36 -7.07
C LEU A 111 -9.95 -0.81 -7.66
N LEU A 112 -8.82 -1.40 -7.26
CA LEU A 112 -7.51 -1.05 -7.81
C LEU A 112 -7.37 -1.53 -9.27
N ARG A 113 -7.84 -2.74 -9.60
CA ARG A 113 -7.89 -3.29 -10.96
C ARG A 113 -8.92 -2.59 -11.83
N GLN A 114 -10.06 -2.16 -11.28
CA GLN A 114 -11.07 -1.37 -12.00
C GLN A 114 -10.54 0.04 -12.32
N ARG A 115 -9.89 0.71 -11.36
CA ARG A 115 -9.22 2.01 -11.64
C ARG A 115 -8.07 1.86 -12.62
N ARG A 116 -7.24 0.81 -12.47
CA ARG A 116 -6.16 0.51 -13.42
C ARG A 116 -6.71 0.18 -14.82
N ALA A 117 -7.80 -0.59 -14.94
CA ALA A 117 -8.44 -0.91 -16.22
C ALA A 117 -9.06 0.33 -16.91
N LEU A 118 -9.74 1.19 -16.15
CA LEU A 118 -10.27 2.47 -16.66
C LEU A 118 -9.15 3.39 -17.17
N HIS A 119 -8.08 3.54 -16.39
CA HIS A 119 -6.92 4.35 -16.82
C HIS A 119 -6.18 3.73 -18.00
N LEU A 120 -6.06 2.40 -18.07
CA LEU A 120 -5.45 1.69 -19.19
C LEU A 120 -6.20 1.93 -20.49
N GLN A 121 -7.54 1.92 -20.48
CA GLN A 121 -8.36 2.25 -21.65
C GLN A 121 -8.09 3.67 -22.15
N CYS A 122 -8.03 4.64 -21.23
CA CYS A 122 -7.74 6.03 -21.58
C CYS A 122 -6.34 6.18 -22.21
N VAL A 123 -5.32 5.56 -21.59
CA VAL A 123 -3.94 5.56 -22.09
C VAL A 123 -3.85 4.87 -23.46
N HIS A 124 -4.59 3.78 -23.68
CA HIS A 124 -4.60 3.07 -24.96
C HIS A 124 -5.23 3.90 -26.09
N VAL A 125 -6.32 4.61 -25.80
CA VAL A 125 -6.94 5.55 -26.74
C VAL A 125 -5.96 6.68 -27.07
N GLN A 126 -5.35 7.30 -26.06
CA GLN A 126 -4.38 8.38 -26.27
C GLN A 126 -3.16 7.93 -27.10
N LEU A 127 -2.64 6.73 -26.84
CA LEU A 127 -1.57 6.13 -27.64
C LEU A 127 -1.98 5.93 -29.09
N SER A 128 -3.19 5.40 -29.34
CA SER A 128 -3.66 5.17 -30.70
C SER A 128 -3.87 6.47 -31.49
N GLU A 129 -4.32 7.54 -30.82
CA GLU A 129 -4.44 8.88 -31.42
C GLU A 129 -3.06 9.47 -31.74
N LEU A 130 -2.10 9.35 -30.81
CA LEU A 130 -0.71 9.77 -31.05
C LEU A 130 -0.06 9.01 -32.21
N GLU A 131 -0.27 7.69 -32.31
CA GLU A 131 0.23 6.87 -33.41
C GLU A 131 -0.43 7.21 -34.76
N ARG A 132 -1.67 7.71 -34.76
CA ARG A 132 -2.34 8.21 -35.97
C ARG A 132 -1.74 9.53 -36.40
N VAL A 133 -1.60 10.48 -35.48
CA VAL A 133 -0.99 11.79 -35.72
C VAL A 133 0.45 11.62 -36.23
N GLN A 134 1.25 10.74 -35.64
CA GLN A 134 2.61 10.45 -36.10
C GLN A 134 2.65 9.83 -37.51
N ARG A 135 1.70 8.95 -37.84
CA ARG A 135 1.60 8.36 -39.18
C ARG A 135 1.17 9.37 -40.23
N GLU A 136 0.27 10.29 -39.88
CA GLU A 136 -0.18 11.36 -40.76
C GLU A 136 0.94 12.38 -41.00
N LEU A 137 1.59 12.86 -39.94
CA LEU A 137 2.78 13.71 -40.05
C LEU A 137 3.88 13.05 -40.87
N GLY A 138 4.13 11.75 -40.67
CA GLY A 138 5.12 11.00 -41.45
C GLY A 138 4.73 10.82 -42.93
N ARG A 139 3.44 10.78 -43.26
CA ARG A 139 2.94 10.75 -44.65
C ARG A 139 3.03 12.12 -45.30
N GLU A 140 2.68 13.18 -44.58
CA GLU A 140 2.80 14.57 -45.03
C GLU A 140 4.26 14.95 -45.29
N GLN A 141 5.18 14.56 -44.38
CA GLN A 141 6.62 14.78 -44.57
C GLN A 141 7.17 14.02 -45.79
N ARG A 142 6.70 12.79 -46.05
CA ARG A 142 7.08 12.04 -47.27
C ARG A 142 6.53 12.70 -48.53
N GLN A 143 5.26 13.13 -48.53
CA GLN A 143 4.67 13.84 -49.66
C GLN A 143 5.31 15.20 -49.92
N HIS A 144 5.71 15.94 -48.88
CA HIS A 144 6.45 17.20 -49.02
C HIS A 144 7.83 16.95 -49.63
N LYS A 145 8.54 15.93 -49.16
CA LYS A 145 9.85 15.53 -49.70
C LYS A 145 9.76 15.05 -51.14
N ASP A 146 8.73 14.27 -51.49
CA ASP A 146 8.50 13.80 -52.86
C ASP A 146 8.10 14.96 -53.80
N ARG A 147 7.35 15.96 -53.30
CA ARG A 147 7.05 17.19 -54.05
C ARG A 147 8.30 18.03 -54.29
N GLU A 148 9.13 18.25 -53.28
CA GLU A 148 10.41 18.97 -53.44
C GLU A 148 11.35 18.24 -54.42
N VAL A 149 11.47 16.92 -54.33
CA VAL A 149 12.30 16.12 -55.27
C VAL A 149 11.74 16.15 -56.70
N GLY A 150 10.41 16.14 -56.86
CA GLY A 150 9.76 16.29 -58.17
C GLY A 150 9.97 17.67 -58.79
N LEU A 151 9.90 18.74 -58.01
CA LEU A 151 10.18 20.12 -58.45
C LEU A 151 11.65 20.27 -58.90
N VAL A 152 12.61 19.77 -58.13
CA VAL A 152 14.05 19.83 -58.47
C VAL A 152 14.38 19.00 -59.73
N SER A 153 13.71 17.87 -59.93
CA SER A 153 13.90 17.02 -61.12
C SER A 153 13.33 17.65 -62.40
N SER A 154 12.31 18.50 -62.25
CA SER A 154 11.66 19.24 -63.33
C SER A 154 12.51 20.42 -63.79
N GLU A 155 13.16 21.13 -62.85
CA GLU A 155 14.06 22.25 -63.13
C GLU A 155 15.41 21.82 -63.72
N SER A 156 15.84 20.57 -63.50
CA SER A 156 17.07 20.01 -64.09
C SER A 156 16.90 19.46 -65.51
N SER A 157 15.65 19.39 -66.02
CA SER A 157 15.33 18.78 -67.32
C SER A 157 14.88 19.78 -68.39
N GLY A 158 14.91 21.08 -68.09
CA GLY A 158 14.67 22.18 -69.04
C GLY A 158 15.94 23.00 -69.27
#